data_AF-A0A5E4GQC8-F1
#
_entry.id   AF-A0A5E4GQC8-F1
#
_cell.length_a   1.000
_cell.length_b   1.000
_cell.length_c   1.000
_cell.angle_alpha   90.00
_cell.angle_beta   90.00
_cell.angle_gamma   90.00
#
_symmetry.space_group_name_H-M   'P 1'
#
loop_
_entity.id
_entity.type
_entity.pdbx_description
1 polymer ?
#
loop_
_entity_poly.entity_id
_entity_poly.type
_entity_poly.pdbx_seq_one_letter_code
_entity_poly.pdbx_strand_id
1 'polypeptide(L)'
;MLTDFEAATRKTELRFCIWTSKEFHQYQVVGRKLPTASDEHPKIYRMKLWATNEVRAKSKFWYFLRKLKMVKKSNGQVLAINESMLFCGGEVVPP
;
A
#
# COMPACT_ATOMS: atom_id res chain seq x y z
N MET A 1 15.65 10.18 22.64
CA MET A 1 14.77 9.00 22.82
C MET A 1 13.41 9.39 22.29
N LEU A 2 13.15 9.12 21.01
CA LEU A 2 12.09 8.18 20.59
C LEU A 2 10.75 8.46 21.29
N THR A 3 9.91 9.32 20.69
CA THR A 3 8.45 9.13 20.52
C THR A 3 7.82 10.38 19.90
N ASP A 4 8.07 10.65 18.62
CA ASP A 4 7.27 11.62 17.85
C ASP A 4 6.67 10.96 16.59
N PHE A 5 6.28 9.69 16.74
CA PHE A 5 5.67 8.86 15.69
C PHE A 5 4.13 8.77 15.81
N GLU A 6 3.47 9.62 16.59
CA GLU A 6 2.04 9.40 16.95
C GLU A 6 1.04 10.52 16.66
N ALA A 7 1.41 11.59 15.93
CA ALA A 7 0.57 12.79 15.90
C ALA A 7 0.09 13.27 14.50
N ALA A 8 0.03 12.41 13.47
CA ALA A 8 -0.38 12.84 12.12
C ALA A 8 -1.50 12.01 11.47
N THR A 9 -2.35 11.35 12.26
CA THR A 9 -3.51 10.59 11.75
C THR A 9 -4.75 10.73 12.64
N ARG A 10 -5.06 11.94 13.13
CA ARG A 10 -6.26 12.18 13.95
C ARG A 10 -6.97 13.49 13.60
N LYS A 11 -7.55 13.61 12.40
CA LYS A 11 -8.68 14.53 12.11
C LYS A 11 -9.12 14.42 10.65
N THR A 12 -9.92 13.39 10.33
CA THR A 12 -10.93 13.36 9.24
C THR A 12 -11.62 12.00 9.07
N GLU A 13 -11.50 11.06 10.02
CA GLU A 13 -12.09 9.70 9.90
C GLU A 13 -13.25 9.40 10.86
N LEU A 14 -13.97 10.40 11.38
CA LEU A 14 -15.14 10.16 12.25
C LEU A 14 -16.50 10.30 11.56
N ARG A 15 -16.59 9.96 10.26
CA ARG A 15 -17.90 9.80 9.62
C ARG A 15 -17.92 8.99 8.32
N PHE A 16 -17.38 7.77 8.26
CA PHE A 16 -17.75 6.86 7.18
C PHE A 16 -17.70 5.38 7.64
N CYS A 17 -18.89 4.81 7.86
CA CYS A 17 -19.21 3.39 8.15
C CYS A 17 -18.67 2.86 9.49
N ILE A 18 -19.49 2.73 10.53
CA ILE A 18 -20.47 1.64 10.72
C ILE A 18 -19.86 0.28 10.31
N TRP A 19 -19.62 -0.57 11.30
CA TRP A 19 -19.61 -2.04 11.24
C TRP A 19 -19.62 -2.65 9.83
N THR A 20 -18.46 -3.07 9.33
CA THR A 20 -18.42 -4.13 8.31
C THR A 20 -17.44 -5.19 8.75
N SER A 21 -17.95 -6.39 9.05
CA SER A 21 -17.20 -7.64 9.11
C SER A 21 -16.70 -7.99 7.71
N LYS A 22 -15.90 -7.11 7.10
CA LYS A 22 -15.34 -7.35 5.77
C LYS A 22 -14.03 -8.10 5.93
N GLU A 23 -13.98 -9.26 5.31
CA GLU A 23 -12.77 -10.07 5.21
C GLU A 23 -11.67 -9.25 4.54
N PHE A 24 -10.48 -9.31 5.12
CA PHE A 24 -9.29 -8.66 4.56
C PHE A 24 -8.53 -9.68 3.73
N HIS A 25 -8.23 -9.31 2.49
CA HIS A 25 -7.34 -10.08 1.64
C HIS A 25 -5.95 -9.46 1.67
N GLN A 26 -4.93 -10.30 1.54
CA GLN A 26 -3.58 -9.83 1.37
C GLN A 26 -3.35 -9.51 -0.11
N TYR A 27 -2.95 -8.27 -0.38
CA TYR A 27 -2.59 -7.77 -1.68
C TYR A 27 -1.09 -7.55 -1.76
N GLN A 28 -0.46 -8.12 -2.78
CA GLN A 28 0.89 -7.76 -3.16
C GLN A 28 0.84 -6.77 -4.32
N VAL A 29 1.18 -5.53 -4.04
CA VAL A 29 1.20 -4.46 -5.03
C VAL A 29 2.66 -4.16 -5.41
N VAL A 30 2.94 -4.16 -6.70
CA VAL A 30 4.24 -3.81 -7.27
C VAL A 30 4.09 -2.55 -8.11
N GLY A 31 4.93 -1.55 -7.88
CA GLY A 31 4.92 -0.31 -8.62
C GLY A 31 6.30 0.33 -8.77
N ARG A 32 6.45 1.19 -9.76
CA ARG A 32 7.68 1.95 -10.04
C ARG A 32 7.35 3.41 -10.33
N LYS A 33 8.36 4.26 -10.27
CA LYS A 33 8.29 5.62 -10.84
C LYS A 33 8.28 5.52 -12.38
N LEU A 34 7.68 6.46 -13.08
CA LEU A 34 7.83 6.51 -14.54
C LEU A 34 9.33 6.68 -14.90
N PRO A 35 9.82 5.98 -15.94
CA PRO A 35 11.15 6.22 -16.46
C PRO A 35 11.23 7.66 -16.98
N THR A 36 12.33 8.33 -16.69
CA THR A 36 12.62 9.69 -17.16
C THR A 36 14.00 9.66 -17.80
N ALA A 37 14.34 10.61 -18.67
CA ALA A 37 15.64 10.65 -19.35
C ALA A 37 16.85 10.62 -18.39
N SER A 38 16.68 11.04 -17.12
CA SER A 38 17.73 10.94 -16.10
C SER A 38 17.82 9.60 -15.39
N ASP A 39 16.73 8.81 -15.36
CA ASP A 39 16.62 7.54 -14.64
C ASP A 39 15.90 6.52 -15.53
N GLU A 40 16.65 5.84 -16.40
CA GLU A 40 16.10 4.86 -17.36
C GLU A 40 15.51 3.62 -16.66
N HIS A 41 16.08 3.22 -15.53
CA HIS A 41 15.66 2.05 -14.76
C HIS A 41 15.26 2.41 -13.32
N PRO A 42 14.07 2.99 -13.12
CA PRO A 42 13.59 3.36 -11.79
C PRO A 42 13.38 2.12 -10.91
N LYS A 43 13.78 2.24 -9.64
CA LYS A 43 13.65 1.16 -8.65
C LYS A 43 12.20 0.69 -8.52
N ILE A 44 12.03 -0.64 -8.58
CA ILE A 44 10.74 -1.30 -8.40
C ILE A 44 10.47 -1.49 -6.91
N TYR A 45 9.27 -1.10 -6.47
CA TYR A 45 8.80 -1.25 -5.10
C TYR A 45 7.72 -2.32 -5.03
N ARG A 46 7.87 -3.27 -4.11
CA ARG A 46 6.89 -4.32 -3.81
C ARG A 46 6.43 -4.15 -2.38
N MET A 47 5.11 -4.17 -2.16
CA MET A 47 4.51 -4.00 -0.84
C MET A 47 3.40 -5.03 -0.63
N LYS A 48 3.38 -5.65 0.54
CA LYS A 48 2.27 -6.49 1.01
C LYS A 48 1.32 -5.61 1.82
N LEU A 49 0.05 -5.59 1.43
CA LEU A 49 -0.97 -4.70 1.97
C LEU A 49 -2.23 -5.49 2.28
N TRP A 50 -2.82 -5.25 3.44
CA TRP A 50 -4.11 -5.82 3.79
C TRP A 50 -5.22 -4.84 3.39
N ALA A 51 -6.15 -5.29 2.57
CA ALA A 51 -7.27 -4.49 2.11
C ALA A 51 -8.48 -5.38 1.82
N THR A 52 -9.66 -4.76 1.79
CA THR A 52 -10.91 -5.45 1.47
C THR A 52 -11.16 -5.57 -0.02
N ASN A 53 -10.54 -4.70 -0.83
CA ASN A 53 -10.70 -4.64 -2.29
C ASN A 53 -9.41 -4.15 -2.94
N GLU A 54 -9.20 -4.47 -4.22
CA GLU A 54 -8.03 -4.02 -4.99
C GLU A 54 -7.91 -2.49 -5.10
N VAL A 55 -9.02 -1.76 -5.21
CA VAL A 55 -9.03 -0.29 -5.28
C VAL A 55 -8.49 0.33 -3.99
N ARG A 56 -8.88 -0.23 -2.84
CA ARG A 56 -8.39 0.23 -1.53
C ARG A 56 -6.91 -0.14 -1.35
N ALA A 57 -6.48 -1.29 -1.87
CA ALA A 57 -5.07 -1.68 -1.90
C ALA A 57 -4.23 -0.70 -2.73
N LYS A 58 -4.67 -0.33 -3.95
CA LYS A 58 -4.03 0.70 -4.79
C LYS A 58 -3.89 2.03 -4.04
N SER A 59 -4.95 2.47 -3.36
CA SER A 59 -4.93 3.72 -2.58
C SER A 59 -3.93 3.67 -1.42
N LYS A 60 -3.93 2.59 -0.63
CA LYS A 60 -2.96 2.37 0.47
C LYS A 60 -1.53 2.36 -0.06
N PHE A 61 -1.26 1.68 -1.18
CA PHE A 61 0.06 1.64 -1.80
C PHE A 61 0.62 3.05 -2.08
N TRP A 62 -0.18 3.90 -2.74
CA TRP A 62 0.24 5.28 -3.04
C TRP A 62 0.39 6.14 -1.78
N TYR A 63 -0.43 5.91 -0.76
CA TYR A 63 -0.30 6.59 0.53
C TYR A 63 1.06 6.30 1.17
N PHE A 64 1.47 5.03 1.23
CA PHE A 64 2.76 4.64 1.78
C PHE A 64 3.94 5.09 0.92
N LEU A 65 3.85 4.98 -0.41
CA LEU A 65 4.90 5.48 -1.31
C LEU A 65 5.11 6.99 -1.20
N ARG A 66 4.03 7.76 -0.99
CA ARG A 66 4.13 9.20 -0.78
C ARG A 66 4.90 9.51 0.51
N LYS A 67 4.64 8.79 1.59
CA LYS A 67 5.34 9.00 2.87
C LYS A 67 6.81 8.60 2.82
N LEU A 68 7.13 7.47 2.18
CA LEU A 68 8.48 6.91 2.21
C LEU A 68 9.41 7.47 1.13
N LYS A 69 8.89 7.71 -0.08
CA LYS A 69 9.70 8.05 -1.27
C LYS A 69 9.19 9.28 -2.02
N MET A 70 8.19 9.99 -1.50
CA MET A 70 7.60 11.19 -2.11
C MET A 70 7.11 10.96 -3.55
N VAL A 71 6.81 9.71 -3.91
CA VAL A 71 6.30 9.37 -5.25
C VAL A 71 4.80 9.62 -5.28
N LYS A 72 4.35 10.40 -6.26
CA LYS A 72 2.93 10.68 -6.53
C LYS A 72 2.38 9.67 -7.52
N LYS A 73 1.08 9.38 -7.44
CA LYS A 73 0.35 8.54 -8.41
C LYS A 73 0.54 9.01 -9.85
N SER A 74 0.61 10.32 -10.10
CA SER A 74 0.80 10.89 -11.45
C SER A 74 2.17 10.56 -12.06
N ASN A 75 3.19 10.39 -11.22
CA ASN A 75 4.57 10.15 -11.66
C ASN A 75 4.98 8.68 -11.45
N GLY A 76 4.03 7.78 -11.21
CA GLY A 76 4.30 6.37 -10.97
C GLY A 76 3.30 5.46 -11.67
N GLN A 77 3.72 4.23 -11.92
CA GLN A 77 2.94 3.17 -12.56
C GLN A 77 2.86 1.97 -11.62
N VAL A 78 1.66 1.42 -11.45
CA VAL A 78 1.49 0.09 -10.84
C VAL A 78 1.74 -0.94 -11.92
N LEU A 79 2.68 -1.86 -11.72
CA LEU A 79 2.98 -2.92 -12.69
C LEU A 79 2.03 -4.10 -12.50
N ALA A 80 1.85 -4.55 -11.26
CA ALA A 80 1.10 -5.76 -10.95
C ALA A 80 0.44 -5.67 -9.57
N ILE A 81 -0.71 -6.30 -9.45
CA ILE A 81 -1.45 -6.47 -8.22
C ILE A 81 -1.83 -7.93 -8.14
N ASN A 82 -1.29 -8.62 -7.14
CA ASN A 82 -1.58 -10.02 -6.92
C ASN A 82 -2.38 -10.13 -5.62
N GLU A 83 -3.53 -10.77 -5.72
CA GLU A 83 -4.32 -11.17 -4.56
C GLU A 83 -3.76 -12.49 -4.02
N SER A 84 -3.29 -12.45 -2.78
CA SER A 84 -2.90 -13.63 -2.03
C SER A 84 -4.03 -13.93 -1.06
N MET A 85 -4.90 -14.88 -1.40
CA MET A 85 -5.81 -15.46 -0.41
C MET A 85 -4.98 -16.31 0.54
N LEU A 86 -4.44 -15.67 1.59
CA LEU A 86 -3.94 -16.42 2.72
C LEU A 86 -5.14 -16.72 3.62
N PHE A 87 -5.58 -17.97 3.58
CA PHE A 87 -6.40 -18.53 4.65
C PHE A 87 -5.67 -18.27 5.96
N CYS A 88 -6.31 -17.52 6.85
CA CYS A 88 -5.84 -17.27 8.19
C CYS A 88 -5.89 -18.61 8.94
N GLY A 89 -4.81 -19.39 8.92
CA GLY A 89 -4.80 -20.77 9.41
C GLY A 89 -3.44 -21.35 9.78
N GLY A 90 -2.40 -20.54 9.94
CA GLY A 90 -1.10 -20.97 10.49
C GLY A 90 -0.01 -21.03 9.43
N GLU A 91 0.93 -20.09 9.55
CA GLU A 91 2.21 -20.00 8.84
C GLU A 91 2.19 -19.99 7.30
N VAL A 92 2.25 -18.77 6.76
CA VAL A 92 3.03 -18.51 5.54
C VAL A 92 3.88 -17.26 5.77
N VAL A 93 5.14 -17.47 6.10
CA VAL A 93 6.20 -16.46 6.21
C VAL A 93 7.38 -16.99 5.36
N PRO A 94 8.10 -16.10 4.67
CA PRO A 94 8.11 -15.83 3.23
C PRO A 94 9.19 -16.64 2.45
N PRO A 95 9.49 -16.35 1.17
CA PRO A 95 10.88 -16.31 0.71
C PRO A 95 11.53 -14.96 1.07
#